data_AF-A0A1I3W8W9-F1
#
_entry.id   AF-A0A1I3W8W9-F1
#
_cell.length_a   1.000
_cell.length_b   1.000
_cell.length_c   1.000
_cell.angle_alpha   90.00
_cell.angle_beta   90.00
_cell.angle_gamma   90.00
#
_symmetry.space_group_name_H-M   'P 1'
#
loop_
_entity.id
_entity.type
_entity.pdbx_description
1 polymer ?
#
loop_
_entity_poly.entity_id
_entity_poly.type
_entity_poly.pdbx_seq_one_letter_code
_entity_poly.pdbx_strand_id
1 'polypeptide(L)' 'MNARITPVDTPLEVACEHCGRLGVTREAWAEWSVAEQAWVLSHLFDFAFCHHCHRPTRPVERPAGDTGPAAKGAV' A
#
# COMPACT_ATOMS: atom_id res chain seq x y z
N MET A 1 3.80 -15.19 19.37
CA MET A 1 4.93 -14.31 19.03
C MET A 1 4.38 -13.23 18.11
N ASN A 2 4.24 -12.04 18.66
CA ASN A 2 3.50 -10.91 18.12
C ASN A 2 4.50 -10.00 17.40
N ALA A 3 4.29 -9.79 16.11
CA ALA A 3 5.15 -9.00 15.25
C ALA A 3 5.46 -7.65 15.92
N ARG A 4 6.74 -7.42 16.22
CA ARG A 4 7.24 -6.12 16.63
C ARG A 4 7.08 -5.19 15.43
N ILE A 5 6.06 -4.35 15.46
CA ILE A 5 6.03 -3.16 14.61
C ILE A 5 7.17 -2.29 15.15
N THR A 6 8.34 -2.37 14.50
CA THR A 6 9.39 -1.39 14.72
C THR A 6 8.77 -0.03 14.41
N PRO A 7 8.77 0.94 15.34
CA PRO A 7 8.23 2.25 15.04
C PRO A 7 9.05 2.82 13.89
N VAL A 8 8.41 3.01 12.74
CA VAL A 8 8.94 3.91 11.73
C VAL A 8 8.87 5.29 12.39
N ASP A 9 10.03 5.93 12.60
CA ASP A 9 10.14 7.23 13.29
C ASP A 9 9.26 8.33 12.63
N THR A 10 8.66 8.06 11.46
CA THR A 10 7.65 8.88 10.82
C THR A 10 6.63 8.00 10.09
N PRO A 11 5.33 8.06 10.44
CA PRO A 11 4.30 7.30 9.71
C PRO A 11 4.25 7.70 8.22
N LEU A 12 3.99 6.73 7.34
CA LEU A 12 3.87 6.92 5.90
C LEU A 12 2.45 6.64 5.41
N GLU A 13 2.03 7.39 4.39
CA GLU A 13 0.85 7.12 3.58
C GLU A 13 1.28 6.66 2.18
N VAL A 14 0.53 5.69 1.61
CA VAL A 14 0.74 5.19 0.26
C VAL A 14 -0.41 5.67 -0.63
N ALA A 15 -0.09 6.51 -1.61
CA ALA A 15 -1.05 7.14 -2.51
C ALA A 15 -0.89 6.66 -3.96
N CYS A 16 -1.95 6.85 -4.75
CA CYS A 16 -1.95 6.62 -6.20
C CYS A 16 -1.13 7.72 -6.91
N GLU A 17 -0.18 7.35 -7.78
CA GLU A 17 0.61 8.32 -8.56
C GLU A 17 -0.26 9.23 -9.45
N HIS A 18 -1.46 8.77 -9.82
CA HIS A 18 -2.33 9.49 -10.75
C HIS A 18 -3.25 10.50 -10.08
N CYS A 19 -3.95 10.10 -9.02
CA CYS A 19 -4.95 10.93 -8.37
C CYS A 19 -4.52 11.44 -6.98
N GLY A 20 -3.41 10.95 -6.44
CA GLY A 20 -2.89 11.35 -5.13
C GLY A 20 -3.74 10.88 -3.94
N ARG A 21 -4.82 10.11 -4.17
CA ARG A 21 -5.66 9.53 -3.12
C ARG A 21 -5.07 8.24 -2.57
N LEU A 22 -5.41 7.94 -1.32
CA LEU A 22 -5.16 6.64 -0.67
C LEU A 22 -6.05 5.56 -1.29
N GLY A 23 -5.93 4.31 -0.82
CA GLY A 23 -6.71 3.20 -1.39
C GLY A 23 -6.04 2.56 -2.61
N VAL A 24 -4.73 2.35 -2.50
CA VAL A 24 -3.95 1.52 -3.44
C VAL A 24 -3.79 0.12 -2.85
N THR A 25 -3.97 -0.91 -3.68
CA THR A 25 -3.72 -2.32 -3.33
C THR A 25 -2.62 -2.88 -4.21
N ARG A 26 -1.77 -3.73 -3.63
CA ARG A 26 -0.76 -4.51 -4.37
C ARG A 26 -1.19 -5.97 -4.45
N GLU A 27 -0.82 -6.63 -5.53
CA GLU A 27 -0.92 -8.08 -5.62
C GLU A 27 0.20 -8.75 -4.82
N ALA A 28 -0.13 -9.86 -4.18
CA ALA A 28 0.80 -10.62 -3.36
C ALA A 28 0.44 -12.10 -3.40
N TRP A 29 1.43 -12.96 -3.18
CA TRP A 29 1.18 -14.35 -2.81
C TRP A 29 1.21 -14.51 -1.31
N ALA A 30 0.27 -15.29 -0.82
CA ALA A 30 0.24 -15.79 0.54
C ALA A 30 0.47 -17.31 0.50
N GLU A 31 1.38 -17.79 1.33
CA GLU A 31 1.71 -19.20 1.45
C GLU A 31 1.45 -19.69 2.87
N TRP A 32 1.04 -20.95 3.02
CA TRP A 32 0.82 -21.55 4.33
C TRP A 32 2.17 -21.90 4.96
N SER A 33 2.52 -21.24 6.06
CA SER A 33 3.70 -21.58 6.87
C SER A 33 3.34 -22.63 7.90
N VAL A 34 3.94 -23.82 7.81
CA VAL A 34 3.76 -24.89 8.81
C VAL A 34 4.40 -24.49 10.15
N ALA A 35 5.49 -23.74 10.16
CA ALA A 35 6.14 -23.30 11.39
C ALA A 35 5.29 -22.27 12.16
N GLU A 36 4.71 -21.31 11.42
CA GLU A 36 3.90 -20.23 12.00
C GLU A 36 2.40 -20.62 12.12
N GLN A 37 2.00 -21.74 11.50
CA GLN A 37 0.61 -22.18 11.35
C GLN A 37 -0.31 -21.05 10.88
N ALA A 38 0.15 -20.30 9.88
CA ALA A 38 -0.52 -19.12 9.35
C ALA A 38 -0.21 -18.90 7.87
N TRP A 39 -1.12 -18.21 7.18
CA TRP A 39 -0.84 -17.63 5.87
C TRP A 39 0.12 -16.45 6.04
N VAL A 40 1.25 -16.51 5.35
CA VAL A 40 2.28 -15.45 5.34
C VAL A 40 2.44 -14.90 3.94
N LEU A 41 2.63 -13.59 3.80
CA LEU A 41 2.97 -13.01 2.50
C LEU A 41 4.38 -13.48 2.10
N SER A 42 4.49 -14.26 1.03
CA SER A 42 5.75 -14.80 0.53
C SER A 42 6.36 -13.92 -0.57
N HIS A 43 5.52 -13.23 -1.33
CA HIS A 43 5.96 -12.39 -2.43
C HIS A 43 5.01 -11.20 -2.67
N LEU A 44 5.58 -10.05 -3.02
CA LEU A 44 4.84 -8.87 -3.46
C LEU A 44 5.18 -8.59 -4.93
N PHE A 45 4.16 -8.48 -5.75
CA PHE A 45 4.33 -8.16 -7.17
C PHE A 45 4.38 -6.65 -7.41
N ASP A 46 4.84 -6.28 -8.60
CA ASP A 46 4.88 -4.88 -9.05
C ASP A 46 3.50 -4.35 -9.45
N PHE A 47 2.51 -5.24 -9.64
CA PHE A 47 1.15 -4.82 -9.95
C PHE A 47 0.50 -4.15 -8.74
N ALA A 48 0.00 -2.92 -8.96
CA ALA A 48 -0.83 -2.21 -8.01
C ALA A 48 -2.03 -1.55 -8.69
N PHE A 49 -3.14 -1.47 -7.96
CA PHE A 49 -4.42 -0.98 -8.45
C PHE A 49 -4.96 0.13 -7.55
N CYS A 50 -5.51 1.18 -8.16
CA CYS A 50 -6.16 2.27 -7.44
C CYS A 50 -7.68 2.11 -7.43
N HIS A 51 -8.28 2.04 -6.25
CA HIS A 51 -9.73 1.93 -6.07
C HIS A 51 -10.52 3.21 -6.36
N HIS A 52 -9.85 4.34 -6.61
CA HIS A 52 -10.52 5.57 -7.04
C HIS A 52 -10.46 5.79 -8.55
N CYS A 53 -9.35 5.42 -9.19
CA CYS A 53 -9.20 5.56 -10.63
C CYS A 53 -9.66 4.33 -11.40
N HIS A 54 -9.90 3.21 -10.69
CA HIS A 54 -10.21 1.89 -11.25
C HIS A 54 -9.23 1.45 -12.35
N ARG A 55 -7.93 1.68 -12.13
CA ARG A 55 -6.86 1.34 -13.08
C ARG A 55 -5.55 0.98 -12.37
N PRO A 56 -4.60 0.34 -13.07
CA PRO A 56 -3.24 0.13 -12.56
C PRO A 56 -2.55 1.46 -12.20
N THR A 57 -1.68 1.44 -11.20
CA THR A 57 -0.93 2.61 -10.72
C THR A 57 0.41 2.16 -10.16
N ARG A 58 1.37 3.08 -10.01
CA ARG A 58 2.48 2.92 -9.08
C ARG A 58 2.12 3.51 -7.71
N PRO A 59 2.46 2.85 -6.58
CA PRO A 59 2.30 3.42 -5.26
C PRO A 59 3.36 4.51 -5.00
N VAL A 60 2.95 5.62 -4.38
CA VAL A 60 3.85 6.71 -3.97
C VAL A 60 3.77 6.84 -2.45
N GLU A 61 4.92 6.73 -1.78
CA GLU A 61 5.05 6.91 -0.33
C GLU A 61 5.30 8.38 0.02
N ARG A 62 4.65 8.86 1.08
CA ARG A 62 4.85 10.21 1.63
C ARG A 62 4.62 10.23 3.14
N PRO A 63 5.10 11.25 3.88
CA PRO A 63 4.78 11.40 5.30
C PRO A 63 3.26 11.46 5.52
N ALA A 64 2.76 10.73 6.52
CA ALA A 64 1.34 10.76 6.86
C ALA A 64 0.94 12.13 7.40
N GLY A 65 -0.25 12.61 7.03
CA GLY A 65 -0.73 13.94 7.38
C GLY A 65 -0.15 15.09 6.55
N ASP A 66 0.80 14.82 5.66
CA ASP A 66 1.18 15.76 4.61
C ASP A 66 0.05 15.76 3.57
N THR A 67 -0.80 16.79 3.61
CA THR A 67 -1.89 16.97 2.66
C THR A 67 -1.29 17.35 1.31
N GLY A 68 -0.73 16.33 0.64
CA GLY A 68 -0.19 16.45 -0.70
C GLY A 68 -1.20 17.06 -1.67
N PRO A 69 -0.72 17.70 -2.75
CA PRO A 69 -1.50 18.64 -3.54
C PRO A 69 -2.85 18.05 -3.97
N ALA A 70 -3.90 18.86 -3.82
CA ALA A 70 -5.28 18.51 -4.10
C ALA A 70 -5.41 17.68 -5.39
N ALA A 71 -5.97 16.48 -5.25
CA ALA A 71 -6.24 15.55 -6.33
C ALA A 71 -6.80 16.31 -7.55
N LYS A 72 -6.06 16.30 -8.67
CA LYS A 72 -6.57 16.91 -9.90
C LYS A 72 -7.88 16.25 -10.29
N GLY A 73 -8.88 17.08 -10.55
CA GLY A 73 -10.31 16.75 -10.57
C GLY A 73 -10.64 15.53 -11.41
N ALA A 74 -11.60 14.76 -10.89
CA ALA A 74 -12.41 13.89 -11.73
C ALA A 74 -13.20 14.80 -12.69
N VAL A 75 -12.99 14.61 -13.99
CA VAL A 75 -13.80 15.22 -15.05
C VAL A 75 -15.05 14.36 -15.28
#